data_AF-A0A939HE63-F1
#
_entry.id   AF-A0A939HE63-F1
#
_cell.length_a   1.000
_cell.length_b   1.000
_cell.length_c   1.000
_cell.angle_alpha   90.00
_cell.angle_beta   90.00
_cell.angle_gamma   90.00
#
_symmetry.space_group_name_H-M   'P 1'
#
loop_
_entity.id
_entity.type
_entity.pdbx_description
1 polymer ?
#
loop_
_entity_poly.entity_id
_entity_poly.type
_entity_poly.pdbx_seq_one_letter_code
_entity_poly.pdbx_strand_id
1 'polypeptide(L)' 'MHCGAAGREAVAAHEAVVAAWEESETWQDPRSTLFVQGPTAFVTEPASRTIPAVDLKTGKVAKSAQLDVIPTS' A
#
# COMPACT_ATOMS: atom_id res chain seq x y z
N MET A 1 1.56 -22.96 37.21
CA MET A 1 2.17 -22.01 36.27
C MET A 1 1.76 -22.43 34.87
N HIS A 2 0.87 -21.67 34.24
CA HIS A 2 0.58 -21.78 32.80
C HIS A 2 0.86 -20.40 32.23
N CYS A 3 1.91 -20.30 31.42
CA CYS A 3 2.26 -19.08 30.73
C CYS A 3 1.27 -18.88 29.58
N GLY A 4 0.56 -17.75 29.57
CA GLY A 4 -0.36 -17.40 28.49
C GLY A 4 0.41 -17.15 27.21
N ALA A 5 -0.02 -17.78 26.11
CA ALA A 5 0.48 -17.45 24.79
C ALA A 5 0.10 -15.99 24.48
N ALA A 6 1.10 -15.13 24.37
CA ALA A 6 0.94 -13.77 23.88
C ALA A 6 0.35 -13.82 22.46
N GLY A 7 -0.80 -13.16 22.28
CA GLY A 7 -1.49 -13.10 21.00
C GLY A 7 -0.61 -12.44 19.95
N ARG A 8 -0.21 -13.22 18.94
CA ARG A 8 0.20 -12.64 17.66
C ARG A 8 -1.09 -12.18 17.00
N GLU A 9 -1.22 -10.87 16.74
CA GLU A 9 -2.25 -10.41 15.82
C GLU A 9 -2.06 -11.17 14.50
N ALA A 10 -3.07 -11.94 14.10
CA ALA A 10 -3.00 -12.74 12.90
C ALA A 10 -3.14 -11.79 11.70
N VAL A 11 -2.08 -11.69 10.89
CA VAL A 11 -2.17 -11.04 9.57
C VAL A 11 -3.12 -11.87 8.72
N ALA A 12 -4.23 -11.26 8.31
CA ALA A 12 -5.27 -11.96 7.53
C ALA A 12 -4.81 -12.25 6.09
N ALA A 13 -4.03 -11.36 5.49
CA ALA A 13 -3.50 -11.46 4.13
C ALA A 13 -2.32 -10.48 3.92
N HIS A 14 -1.51 -10.70 2.89
CA HIS A 14 -0.39 -9.84 2.53
C HIS A 14 -0.20 -9.82 1.01
N GLU A 15 -0.43 -8.67 0.38
CA GLU A 15 -0.46 -8.56 -1.09
C GLU A 15 0.50 -7.49 -1.62
N ALA A 16 1.30 -7.88 -2.62
CA ALA A 16 2.21 -6.98 -3.32
C ALA A 16 1.42 -6.16 -4.36
N VAL A 17 1.08 -4.92 -4.00
CA VAL A 17 0.32 -3.99 -4.86
C VAL A 17 1.23 -3.12 -5.72
N VAL A 18 2.38 -2.73 -5.16
CA VAL A 18 3.43 -1.96 -5.83
C VAL A 18 4.73 -2.74 -5.82
N ALA A 19 5.69 -2.35 -6.66
CA ALA A 19 7.03 -2.91 -6.62
C ALA A 19 7.68 -2.65 -5.26
N ALA A 20 8.65 -3.49 -4.88
CA ALA A 20 9.42 -3.25 -3.66
C ALA A 20 10.07 -1.87 -3.74
N TRP A 21 9.82 -1.05 -2.71
CA TRP A 21 10.39 0.27 -2.58
C TRP A 21 11.57 0.22 -1.62
N GLU A 22 12.65 0.88 -2.00
CA GLU A 22 13.81 1.12 -1.15
C GLU A 22 13.74 2.55 -0.61
N GLU A 23 13.96 2.71 0.68
CA GLU A 23 13.91 4.03 1.30
C GLU A 23 15.04 4.92 0.77
N SER A 24 14.67 6.05 0.15
CA SER A 24 15.66 7.02 -0.30
C SER A 24 16.29 7.75 0.89
N GLU A 25 17.62 7.79 0.90
CA GLU A 25 18.43 8.58 1.83
C GLU A 25 18.32 10.09 1.55
N THR A 26 17.87 10.47 0.34
CA THR A 26 17.63 11.86 -0.02
C THR A 26 16.37 12.35 0.66
N TRP A 27 16.54 13.35 1.50
CA TRP A 27 15.43 14.00 2.15
C TRP A 27 14.52 14.70 1.11
N GLN A 28 13.23 14.38 1.17
CA GLN A 28 12.10 14.78 0.30
C GLN A 28 11.97 14.10 -1.07
N ASP A 29 12.62 12.96 -1.29
CA ASP A 29 12.26 12.13 -2.44
C ASP A 29 10.82 11.59 -2.35
N PRO A 30 10.14 11.40 -3.50
CA PRO A 30 8.77 10.86 -3.56
C PRO A 30 8.65 9.49 -2.86
N ARG A 31 7.56 9.31 -2.10
CA ARG A 31 7.22 8.05 -1.43
C ARG A 31 5.76 7.68 -1.66
N SER A 32 5.48 6.39 -1.63
CA SER A 32 4.12 5.87 -1.71
C SER A 32 3.32 6.26 -0.45
N THR A 33 2.05 6.58 -0.64
CA THR A 33 1.07 6.83 0.41
C THR A 33 -0.13 5.90 0.26
N LEU A 34 -0.86 5.69 1.35
CA LEU A 34 -2.05 4.86 1.41
C LEU A 34 -3.25 5.68 1.85
N PHE A 35 -4.34 5.62 1.09
CA PHE A 35 -5.63 6.19 1.46
C PHE A 35 -6.73 5.12 1.34
N VAL A 36 -7.70 5.13 2.24
CA VAL A 36 -8.78 4.12 2.26
C VAL A 36 -10.14 4.81 2.25
N GLN A 37 -11.01 4.38 1.34
CA GLN A 37 -12.40 4.81 1.26
C GLN A 37 -13.32 3.61 1.10
N GLY A 38 -14.11 3.32 2.14
CA GLY A 38 -15.02 2.17 2.15
C GLY A 38 -14.26 0.85 1.94
N PRO A 39 -14.64 0.01 0.94
CA PRO A 39 -13.98 -1.27 0.68
C PRO A 39 -12.73 -1.14 -0.21
N THR A 40 -12.27 0.07 -0.54
CA THR A 40 -11.19 0.31 -1.50
C THR A 40 -10.02 1.02 -0.85
N ALA A 41 -8.82 0.48 -1.07
CA ALA A 41 -7.55 1.14 -0.75
C ALA A 41 -6.92 1.71 -2.03
N PHE A 42 -6.41 2.93 -1.94
CA PHE A 42 -5.68 3.61 -3.00
C PHE A 42 -4.23 3.76 -2.57
N VAL A 43 -3.31 3.32 -3.41
CA VAL A 43 -1.87 3.43 -3.16
C VAL A 43 -1.29 4.36 -4.20
N THR A 44 -0.49 5.36 -3.83
CA THR A 44 0.25 6.13 -4.84
C THR A 44 1.51 5.39 -5.24
N GLU A 45 1.81 5.32 -6.54
CA GLU A 45 3.07 4.76 -7.03
C GLU A 45 3.88 5.78 -7.84
N PRO A 46 4.82 6.50 -7.17
CA PRO A 46 5.57 7.58 -7.79
C PRO A 46 6.41 7.16 -9.00
N ALA A 47 7.02 5.96 -8.99
CA ALA A 47 7.93 5.54 -10.06
C ALA A 47 7.19 5.30 -11.38
N SER A 48 5.93 4.83 -11.30
CA SER A 48 5.08 4.61 -12.49
C SER A 48 4.08 5.74 -12.74
N ARG A 49 3.97 6.72 -11.84
CA ARG A 49 2.94 7.77 -11.83
C ARG A 49 1.52 7.20 -11.91
N THR A 50 1.26 6.18 -11.09
CA THR A 50 -0.06 5.55 -11.03
C THR A 50 -0.68 5.61 -9.65
N ILE A 51 -1.99 5.39 -9.60
CA ILE A 51 -2.73 5.08 -8.38
C ILE A 51 -3.50 3.76 -8.59
N PRO A 52 -2.98 2.62 -8.13
CA PRO A 52 -3.74 1.39 -8.02
C PRO A 52 -4.84 1.51 -6.96
N ALA A 53 -6.05 1.09 -7.32
CA ALA A 53 -7.20 0.93 -6.45
C ALA A 53 -7.42 -0.56 -6.16
N VAL A 54 -7.28 -0.96 -4.90
CA VAL A 54 -7.32 -2.34 -4.41
C VAL A 54 -8.67 -2.60 -3.74
N ASP A 55 -9.35 -3.68 -4.14
CA ASP A 55 -10.50 -4.20 -3.42
C ASP A 55 -10.00 -4.96 -2.18
N LEU A 56 -10.32 -4.44 -0.98
CA LEU A 56 -9.84 -4.98 0.29
C LEU A 56 -10.45 -6.35 0.65
N LYS A 57 -11.57 -6.75 0.05
CA LYS A 57 -12.16 -8.08 0.27
C LYS A 57 -11.40 -9.16 -0.46
N THR A 58 -10.83 -8.83 -1.63
CA THR A 58 -10.15 -9.79 -2.50
C THR A 58 -8.63 -9.63 -2.53
N GLY A 59 -8.11 -8.49 -2.07
CA GLY A 59 -6.70 -8.13 -2.14
C GLY A 59 -6.20 -7.79 -3.55
N LYS A 60 -7.09 -7.70 -4.55
CA LYS A 60 -6.72 -7.49 -5.96
C LYS A 60 -6.86 -6.03 -6.38
N VAL A 61 -5.99 -5.58 -7.27
CA VAL A 61 -6.15 -4.30 -7.97
C VAL A 61 -7.38 -4.38 -8.87
N ALA A 62 -8.40 -3.60 -8.54
CA ALA A 62 -9.65 -3.50 -9.31
C ALA A 62 -9.49 -2.55 -10.50
N LYS A 63 -8.70 -1.48 -10.34
CA LYS A 63 -8.41 -0.49 -11.37
C LYS A 63 -7.08 0.21 -11.06
N SER A 64 -6.44 0.75 -12.07
CA SER A 64 -5.31 1.69 -11.91
C SER A 64 -5.58 2.96 -12.72
N ALA A 65 -5.15 4.11 -12.19
CA ALA A 65 -5.20 5.39 -12.87
C ALA A 65 -3.78 5.89 -13.16
N GLN A 66 -3.53 6.34 -14.39
CA GLN A 66 -2.29 7.02 -14.78
C GLN A 66 -2.41 8.51 -14.48
N LEU A 67 -1.34 9.13 -14.01
CA LEU A 67 -1.26 10.56 -13.74
C LEU A 67 -0.17 11.22 -14.58
N ASP A 68 -0.41 12.46 -14.99
CA ASP A 68 0.58 13.28 -15.69
C ASP A 68 1.67 13.81 -14.73
N VAL A 69 1.33 13.89 -13.44
CA VAL A 69 2.20 14.33 -12.35
C VAL A 69 2.73 13.14 -11.54
N ILE A 70 3.81 13.35 -10.79
CA ILE A 70 4.28 12.36 -9.82
C ILE A 70 3.36 12.46 -8.58
N PRO A 71 2.60 11.39 -8.24
CA PRO A 71 1.78 11.42 -7.04
C PRO A 71 2.68 11.38 -5.81
N THR A 72 2.48 12.33 -4.91
CA THR A 72 3.17 12.44 -3.61
C THR A 72 2.13 12.75 -2.53
N SER A 73 2.57 12.76 -1.26
CA SER A 73 1.69 13.03 -0.11
C SER A 73 1.03 14.41 -0.15
#